data_AF-A0A7C1TJ81-F1
#
_entry.id   AF-A0A7C1TJ81-F1
#
_cell.length_a   1.000
_cell.length_b   1.000
_cell.length_c   1.000
_cell.angle_alpha   90.00
_cell.angle_beta   90.00
_cell.angle_gamma   90.00
#
_symmetry.space_group_name_H-M   'P 1'
#
loop_
_entity.id
_entity.type
_entity.pdbx_description
1 polymer ?
#
loop_
_entity_poly.entity_id
_entity_poly.type
_entity_poly.pdbx_seq_one_letter_code
_entity_poly.pdbx_strand_id
1 'polypeptide(L)'
;RAIHQKKVVEMDYRSLSSGLTTRQIVPFVLVDNGLRWHVRGFDRMRSRFGDFVINRISNPRIVEESPIEEHELKDNDIQWNRIVGLEIVPHPNVDYPETIEQEYDMVDGRLRVNVRAAVAGYVLRHWNVDCTEDHSLEGPEYHLWLKNRQALYDVENLVIAPGYHKDEEA
;
A
#
# COMPACT_ATOMS: atom_id res chain seq x y z
N ARG A 1 -8.51 18.20 -8.50
CA ARG A 1 -8.06 19.36 -9.31
C ARG A 1 -6.55 19.32 -9.59
N ALA A 2 -5.67 19.37 -8.58
CA ALA A 2 -4.21 19.42 -8.81
C ALA A 2 -3.65 18.24 -9.61
N ILE A 3 -4.10 17.00 -9.31
CA ILE A 3 -3.75 15.80 -10.10
C ILE A 3 -4.09 15.99 -11.58
N HIS A 4 -5.34 16.38 -11.89
CA HIS A 4 -5.82 16.60 -13.25
C HIS A 4 -5.04 17.71 -13.97
N GLN A 5 -4.71 18.79 -13.25
CA GLN A 5 -3.95 19.92 -13.79
C GLN A 5 -2.43 19.70 -13.79
N LYS A 6 -1.94 18.57 -13.29
CA LYS A 6 -0.51 18.29 -13.08
C LYS A 6 0.20 19.44 -12.37
N LYS A 7 -0.33 19.85 -11.22
CA LYS A 7 0.18 20.97 -10.42
C LYS A 7 0.72 20.48 -9.08
N VAL A 8 1.82 21.11 -8.64
CA VAL A 8 2.38 20.93 -7.31
C VAL A 8 1.40 21.48 -6.27
N VAL A 9 1.25 20.76 -5.17
CA VAL A 9 0.42 21.16 -4.03
C VAL A 9 1.32 21.39 -2.84
N GLU A 10 1.26 22.59 -2.26
CA GLU A 10 1.74 22.81 -0.91
C GLU A 10 0.60 22.57 0.08
N MET A 11 0.90 21.93 1.19
CA MET A 11 -0.05 21.65 2.25
C MET A 11 0.63 21.53 3.60
N ASP A 12 -0.14 21.81 4.66
CA ASP A 12 0.23 21.38 5.99
C ASP A 12 -0.21 19.92 6.17
N TYR A 13 0.72 19.06 6.55
CA TYR A 13 0.47 17.63 6.75
C TYR A 13 0.84 17.20 8.16
N ARG A 14 -0.09 16.56 8.85
CA ARG A 14 0.10 16.03 10.21
C ARG A 14 0.53 14.57 10.17
N SER A 15 1.84 14.32 10.11
CA SER A 15 2.45 12.99 10.13
C SER A 15 2.41 12.36 11.53
N LEU A 16 2.29 11.04 11.60
CA LEU A 16 2.47 10.29 12.85
C LEU A 16 3.92 10.34 13.35
N SER A 17 4.89 10.41 12.44
CA SER A 17 6.32 10.33 12.80
C SER A 17 6.97 11.69 13.06
N SER A 18 6.38 12.78 12.56
CA SER A 18 7.03 14.10 12.56
C SER A 18 6.08 15.25 12.91
N GLY A 19 4.85 14.95 13.35
CA GLY A 19 3.86 15.99 13.67
C GLY A 19 3.47 16.83 12.46
N LEU A 20 3.15 18.10 12.72
CA LEU A 20 2.74 19.06 11.69
C LEU A 20 3.96 19.56 10.90
N THR A 21 3.92 19.38 9.58
CA THR A 21 4.96 19.84 8.65
C THR A 21 4.32 20.43 7.41
N THR A 22 4.86 21.51 6.87
CA THR A 22 4.47 22.00 5.53
C THR A 22 5.24 21.21 4.47
N ARG A 23 4.53 20.72 3.46
CA ARG A 23 5.09 19.87 2.39
C ARG A 23 4.65 20.34 1.04
N GLN A 24 5.54 20.23 0.05
CA GLN A 24 5.18 20.31 -1.35
C GLN A 24 5.22 18.92 -1.95
N ILE A 25 4.11 18.52 -2.56
CA ILE A 25 4.01 17.24 -3.24
C ILE A 25 3.62 17.41 -4.71
N VAL A 26 4.05 16.47 -5.54
CA VAL A 26 3.56 16.28 -6.91
C VAL A 26 2.55 15.13 -6.89
N PRO A 27 1.24 15.40 -6.68
CA PRO A 27 0.24 14.35 -6.55
C PRO A 27 -0.14 13.80 -7.94
N PHE A 28 -0.34 12.49 -8.06
CA PHE A 28 -0.73 11.88 -9.33
C PHE A 28 -1.91 10.91 -9.25
N VAL A 29 -2.28 10.40 -8.08
CA VAL A 29 -3.42 9.47 -7.94
C VAL A 29 -4.03 9.50 -6.54
N LEU A 30 -5.30 9.13 -6.47
CA LEU A 30 -6.00 8.83 -5.21
C LEU A 30 -6.07 7.31 -5.04
N VAL A 31 -5.77 6.82 -3.84
CA VAL A 31 -5.83 5.41 -3.48
C VAL A 31 -6.82 5.24 -2.33
N ASP A 32 -7.82 4.39 -2.52
CA ASP A 32 -8.70 3.94 -1.45
C ASP A 32 -8.20 2.58 -0.92
N ASN A 33 -8.05 2.48 0.39
CA ASN A 33 -7.66 1.23 1.06
C ASN A 33 -8.80 0.59 1.88
N GLY A 34 -10.04 1.02 1.65
CA GLY A 34 -11.24 0.57 2.36
C GLY A 34 -11.44 1.22 3.74
N LEU A 35 -10.42 1.89 4.30
CA LEU A 35 -10.50 2.60 5.58
C LEU A 35 -10.32 4.11 5.41
N ARG A 36 -9.41 4.52 4.54
CA ARG A 36 -9.01 5.92 4.34
C ARG A 36 -8.59 6.14 2.89
N TRP A 37 -8.91 7.32 2.40
CA TRP A 37 -8.35 7.83 1.14
C TRP A 37 -6.95 8.38 1.35
N HIS A 38 -6.06 8.04 0.43
CA HIS A 38 -4.70 8.56 0.33
C HIS A 38 -4.53 9.30 -0.99
N VAL A 39 -3.71 10.34 -1.00
CA VAL A 39 -3.11 10.87 -2.22
C VAL A 39 -1.69 10.34 -2.31
N ARG A 40 -1.34 9.72 -3.43
CA ARG A 40 0.04 9.33 -3.73
C ARG A 40 0.70 10.37 -4.62
N GLY A 41 1.95 10.68 -4.30
CA GLY A 41 2.73 11.68 -5.02
C GLY A 41 4.19 11.69 -4.61
N PHE A 42 4.99 12.46 -5.35
CA PHE A 42 6.38 12.72 -4.99
C PHE A 42 6.45 13.77 -3.88
N ASP A 43 7.11 13.47 -2.78
CA ASP A 43 7.37 14.36 -1.66
C ASP A 43 8.70 15.08 -1.84
N ARG A 44 8.68 16.37 -2.19
CA ARG A 44 9.91 17.15 -2.41
C ARG A 44 10.75 17.28 -1.15
N MET A 45 10.11 17.39 0.01
CA MET A 45 10.81 17.53 1.28
C MET A 45 11.64 16.29 1.61
N ARG A 46 11.18 15.10 1.20
CA ARG A 46 11.87 13.82 1.43
C ARG A 46 12.50 13.21 0.18
N SER A 47 12.34 13.87 -0.97
CA SER A 47 12.80 13.41 -2.30
C SER A 47 12.42 11.95 -2.59
N ARG A 48 11.16 11.58 -2.34
CA ARG A 48 10.66 10.21 -2.56
C ARG A 48 9.16 10.17 -2.84
N PHE A 49 8.67 9.09 -3.44
CA PHE A 49 7.24 8.83 -3.53
C PHE A 49 6.65 8.40 -2.18
N GLY A 50 5.39 8.75 -1.93
CA GLY A 50 4.70 8.35 -0.71
C GLY A 50 3.20 8.61 -0.73
N ASP A 51 2.53 7.98 0.23
CA ASP A 51 1.08 8.09 0.43
C ASP A 51 0.76 9.05 1.58
N PHE A 52 -0.17 9.96 1.33
CA PHE A 52 -0.61 10.99 2.27
C PHE A 52 -2.11 10.83 2.54
N VAL A 53 -2.48 10.57 3.78
CA VAL A 53 -3.89 10.43 4.18
C VAL A 53 -4.60 11.77 4.02
N ILE A 54 -5.70 11.81 3.25
CA ILE A 54 -6.42 13.06 2.96
C ILE A 54 -6.87 13.77 4.24
N ASN A 55 -7.37 13.02 5.23
CA ASN A 55 -7.85 13.58 6.50
C ASN A 55 -6.75 14.19 7.39
N ARG A 56 -5.47 14.09 7.00
CA ARG A 56 -4.33 14.70 7.70
C ARG A 56 -3.79 15.94 6.98
N ILE A 57 -4.40 16.33 5.87
CA ILE A 57 -4.04 17.48 5.05
C ILE A 57 -4.85 18.70 5.50
N SER A 58 -4.19 19.83 5.70
CA SER A 58 -4.80 21.13 5.94
C SER A 58 -4.16 22.20 5.05
N ASN A 59 -4.91 23.27 4.77
CA ASN A 59 -4.48 24.42 3.97
C ASN A 59 -3.87 24.06 2.58
N PRO A 60 -4.47 23.14 1.79
CA PRO A 60 -3.90 22.79 0.49
C PRO A 60 -3.97 23.96 -0.49
N ARG A 61 -2.85 24.32 -1.09
CA ARG A 61 -2.73 25.38 -2.09
C ARG A 61 -1.94 24.91 -3.31
N ILE A 62 -2.38 25.30 -4.50
CA ILE A 62 -1.61 25.06 -5.73
C ILE A 62 -0.42 26.02 -5.75
N VAL A 63 0.76 25.50 -6.09
CA VAL A 63 1.95 26.31 -6.36
C VAL A 63 2.01 26.58 -7.86
N GLU A 64 1.79 27.82 -8.28
CA GLU A 64 1.63 28.14 -9.70
C GLU A 64 2.95 28.06 -10.48
N GLU A 65 4.04 28.54 -9.89
CA GLU A 65 5.38 28.60 -10.47
C GLU A 65 6.28 27.51 -9.88
N SER A 66 5.96 26.27 -10.18
CA SER A 66 6.73 25.13 -9.70
C SER A 66 6.85 24.09 -10.80
N PRO A 67 7.94 24.12 -11.60
CA PRO A 67 8.15 23.11 -12.62
C PRO A 67 8.26 21.73 -11.95
N ILE A 68 7.61 20.74 -12.56
CA ILE A 68 7.70 19.35 -12.14
C ILE A 68 8.87 18.74 -12.89
N GLU A 69 9.82 18.15 -12.16
CA GLU A 69 10.96 17.46 -12.74
C GLU A 69 10.59 16.02 -13.13
N GLU A 70 11.33 15.46 -14.09
CA GLU A 70 11.04 14.13 -14.63
C GLU A 70 10.99 13.05 -13.52
N HIS A 71 11.95 13.09 -12.60
CA HIS A 71 12.06 12.13 -11.49
C HIS A 71 10.87 12.17 -10.51
N GLU A 72 10.06 13.23 -10.54
CA GLU A 72 8.88 13.40 -9.69
C GLU A 72 7.59 12.84 -10.32
N LEU A 73 7.66 12.45 -11.59
CA LEU A 73 6.52 11.92 -12.34
C LEU A 73 6.20 10.49 -11.92
N LYS A 74 4.92 10.13 -12.00
CA LYS A 74 4.43 8.78 -11.65
C LYS A 74 5.19 7.64 -12.31
N ASP A 75 5.75 7.84 -13.50
CA ASP A 75 6.45 6.80 -14.27
C ASP A 75 7.81 6.45 -13.62
N ASN A 76 8.34 7.32 -12.75
CA ASN A 76 9.52 7.10 -11.93
C ASN A 76 9.20 6.50 -10.55
N ASP A 77 7.93 6.29 -10.22
CA ASP A 77 7.54 5.58 -8.99
C ASP A 77 7.57 4.06 -9.22
N ILE A 78 8.67 3.42 -8.83
CA ILE A 78 8.86 1.97 -8.99
C ILE A 78 7.74 1.18 -8.29
N GLN A 79 7.35 1.58 -7.07
CA GLN A 79 6.30 0.89 -6.31
C GLN A 79 4.94 1.02 -6.99
N TRP A 80 4.66 2.16 -7.63
CA TRP A 80 3.42 2.34 -8.36
C TRP A 80 3.40 1.52 -9.66
N ASN A 81 4.49 1.49 -10.43
CA ASN A 81 4.52 0.86 -11.75
C ASN A 81 4.75 -0.66 -11.71
N ARG A 82 5.29 -1.19 -10.62
CA ARG A 82 5.45 -2.63 -10.42
C ARG A 82 4.13 -3.29 -10.02
N ILE A 83 3.75 -4.33 -10.75
CA ILE A 83 2.66 -5.24 -10.38
C ILE A 83 3.24 -6.44 -9.62
N VAL A 84 2.59 -6.79 -8.51
CA VAL A 84 2.88 -7.95 -7.67
C VAL A 84 1.71 -8.91 -7.78
N GLY A 85 2.00 -10.18 -8.13
CA GLY A 85 1.04 -11.26 -8.11
C GLY A 85 1.03 -11.93 -6.74
N LEU A 86 -0.04 -11.75 -5.99
CA LEU A 86 -0.26 -12.39 -4.70
C LEU A 86 -0.96 -13.72 -4.91
N GLU A 87 -0.42 -14.79 -4.32
CA GLU A 87 -1.08 -16.09 -4.19
C GLU A 87 -1.52 -16.27 -2.74
N ILE A 88 -2.82 -16.07 -2.51
CA ILE A 88 -3.44 -16.19 -1.20
C ILE A 88 -4.17 -17.53 -1.16
N VAL A 89 -4.07 -18.23 -0.03
CA VAL A 89 -4.69 -19.54 0.21
C VAL A 89 -5.44 -19.54 1.53
N PRO A 90 -6.33 -20.52 1.79
CA PRO A 90 -6.92 -20.68 3.12
C PRO A 90 -5.82 -20.86 4.17
N HIS A 91 -5.98 -20.21 5.32
CA HIS A 91 -5.04 -20.33 6.42
C HIS A 91 -5.05 -21.76 6.98
N PRO A 92 -3.90 -22.40 7.27
CA PRO A 92 -3.87 -23.79 7.75
C PRO A 92 -4.65 -24.07 9.04
N ASN A 93 -4.91 -23.03 9.84
CA ASN A 93 -5.65 -23.11 11.10
C ASN A 93 -7.19 -23.09 10.93
N VAL A 94 -7.72 -23.04 9.71
CA VAL A 94 -9.18 -23.15 9.48
C VAL A 94 -9.60 -24.61 9.36
N ASP A 95 -10.65 -24.99 10.08
CA ASP A 95 -11.14 -26.38 10.08
C ASP A 95 -11.76 -26.81 8.73
N TYR A 96 -12.35 -25.85 8.00
CA TYR A 96 -13.09 -26.09 6.75
C TYR A 96 -12.58 -25.16 5.63
N PRO A 97 -11.39 -25.44 5.05
CA PRO A 97 -10.79 -24.60 4.01
C PRO A 97 -11.68 -24.41 2.78
N GLU A 98 -12.53 -25.38 2.46
CA GLU A 98 -13.50 -25.31 1.36
C GLU A 98 -14.51 -24.17 1.52
N THR A 99 -14.81 -23.76 2.76
CA THR A 99 -15.68 -22.60 3.04
C THR A 99 -15.00 -21.32 2.58
N ILE A 100 -13.70 -21.18 2.89
CA ILE A 100 -12.89 -20.03 2.49
C ILE A 100 -12.68 -20.02 0.97
N GLU A 101 -12.44 -21.18 0.37
CA GLU A 101 -12.31 -21.31 -1.09
C GLU A 101 -13.59 -20.85 -1.79
N GLN A 102 -14.77 -21.23 -1.29
CA GLN A 102 -16.06 -20.81 -1.85
C GLN A 102 -16.34 -19.31 -1.63
N GLU A 103 -16.01 -18.76 -0.45
CA GLU A 103 -16.22 -17.34 -0.13
C GLU A 103 -15.43 -16.41 -1.05
N TYR A 104 -14.18 -16.79 -1.37
CA TYR A 104 -13.27 -15.98 -2.17
C TYR A 104 -13.21 -16.39 -3.66
N ASP A 105 -14.06 -17.32 -4.10
CA ASP A 105 -14.09 -17.86 -5.47
C ASP A 105 -12.70 -18.35 -5.93
N MET A 106 -12.05 -19.13 -5.08
CA MET A 106 -10.71 -19.64 -5.33
C MET A 106 -10.69 -20.72 -6.42
N VAL A 107 -9.61 -20.76 -7.20
CA VAL A 107 -9.37 -21.78 -8.22
C VAL A 107 -8.13 -22.58 -7.83
N ASP A 108 -8.27 -23.90 -7.75
CA ASP A 108 -7.21 -24.83 -7.29
C ASP A 108 -6.64 -24.43 -5.91
N GLY A 109 -7.53 -24.08 -4.97
CA GLY A 109 -7.21 -23.67 -3.59
C GLY A 109 -6.48 -22.34 -3.48
N ARG A 110 -6.53 -21.48 -4.51
CA ARG A 110 -5.78 -20.22 -4.58
C ARG A 110 -6.65 -19.07 -5.06
N LEU A 111 -6.53 -17.96 -4.34
CA LEU A 111 -6.92 -16.63 -4.80
C LEU A 111 -5.68 -15.94 -5.39
N ARG A 112 -5.68 -15.68 -6.70
CA ARG A 112 -4.61 -14.96 -7.39
C ARG A 112 -5.01 -13.52 -7.62
N VAL A 113 -4.27 -12.57 -7.03
CA VAL A 113 -4.57 -11.14 -7.14
C VAL A 113 -3.36 -10.36 -7.61
N ASN A 114 -3.54 -9.61 -8.70
CA ASN A 114 -2.51 -8.69 -9.21
C ASN A 114 -2.76 -7.30 -8.67
N VAL A 115 -1.81 -6.77 -7.92
CA VAL A 115 -1.89 -5.44 -7.30
C VAL A 115 -0.63 -4.63 -7.57
N ARG A 116 -0.72 -3.31 -7.54
CA ARG A 116 0.50 -2.47 -7.55
C ARG A 116 1.26 -2.69 -6.24
N ALA A 117 2.59 -2.71 -6.27
CA ALA A 117 3.41 -2.83 -5.06
C ALA A 117 3.05 -1.76 -4.02
N ALA A 118 2.83 -0.52 -4.46
CA ALA A 118 2.35 0.60 -3.64
C ALA A 118 1.01 0.35 -2.91
N VAL A 119 0.25 -0.68 -3.29
CA VAL A 119 -1.07 -1.01 -2.75
C VAL A 119 -1.09 -2.37 -2.02
N ALA A 120 -0.07 -3.21 -2.21
CA ALA A 120 -0.06 -4.59 -1.71
C ALA A 120 -0.28 -4.69 -0.19
N GLY A 121 0.47 -3.94 0.61
CA GLY A 121 0.29 -3.93 2.07
C GLY A 121 -1.12 -3.54 2.52
N TYR A 122 -1.80 -2.67 1.76
CA TYR A 122 -3.18 -2.30 2.07
C TYR A 122 -4.16 -3.45 1.83
N VAL A 123 -4.00 -4.19 0.73
CA VAL A 123 -4.85 -5.34 0.39
C VAL A 123 -4.66 -6.46 1.41
N LEU A 124 -3.40 -6.80 1.72
CA LEU A 124 -3.08 -7.83 2.71
C LEU A 124 -3.67 -7.50 4.08
N ARG A 125 -3.59 -6.23 4.50
CA ARG A 125 -4.20 -5.77 5.75
C ARG A 125 -5.73 -5.78 5.69
N HIS A 126 -6.33 -5.38 4.56
CA HIS A 126 -7.79 -5.28 4.45
C HIS A 126 -8.46 -6.65 4.56
N TRP A 127 -7.83 -7.70 4.04
CA TRP A 127 -8.34 -9.07 4.12
C TRP A 127 -7.76 -9.88 5.28
N ASN A 128 -7.03 -9.24 6.21
CA ASN A 128 -6.35 -9.92 7.33
C ASN A 128 -5.55 -11.16 6.87
N VAL A 129 -4.78 -11.01 5.79
CA VAL A 129 -3.94 -12.10 5.29
C VAL A 129 -2.74 -12.25 6.22
N ASP A 130 -2.55 -13.45 6.78
CA ASP A 130 -1.33 -13.78 7.48
C ASP A 130 -0.14 -13.76 6.51
N CYS A 131 0.84 -12.90 6.78
CA CYS A 131 2.06 -12.76 6.00
C CYS A 131 3.31 -13.30 6.72
N THR A 132 3.16 -14.05 7.82
CA THR A 132 4.23 -14.84 8.42
C THR A 132 4.67 -15.96 7.48
N GLU A 133 5.93 -16.40 7.60
CA GLU A 133 6.43 -17.50 6.78
C GLU A 133 5.82 -18.84 7.18
N ASP A 134 5.51 -18.97 8.47
CA ASP A 134 5.11 -20.18 9.16
C ASP A 134 3.64 -20.17 9.57
N HIS A 135 2.80 -19.31 8.97
CA HIS A 135 1.35 -19.24 9.21
C HIS A 135 0.99 -19.18 10.71
N SER A 136 1.76 -18.40 11.45
CA SER A 136 1.75 -18.40 12.92
C SER A 136 0.81 -17.36 13.53
N LEU A 137 0.10 -16.54 12.74
CA LEU A 137 -0.89 -15.65 13.32
C LEU A 137 -2.11 -16.43 13.79
N GLU A 138 -2.52 -16.12 15.02
CA GLU A 138 -3.70 -16.69 15.65
C GLU A 138 -4.77 -15.61 15.82
N GLY A 139 -6.03 -15.98 15.59
CA GLY A 139 -7.17 -15.09 15.76
C GLY A 139 -8.33 -15.44 14.81
N PRO A 140 -9.58 -15.16 15.20
CA PRO A 140 -10.75 -15.44 14.37
C PRO A 140 -10.81 -14.63 13.06
N GLU A 141 -9.94 -13.64 12.87
CA GLU A 141 -9.86 -12.85 11.64
C GLU A 141 -8.93 -13.45 10.56
N TYR A 142 -8.04 -14.39 10.92
CA TYR A 142 -7.01 -14.92 10.02
C TYR A 142 -7.51 -16.18 9.29
N HIS A 143 -8.29 -15.97 8.25
CA HIS A 143 -8.77 -17.04 7.38
C HIS A 143 -7.89 -17.27 6.15
N LEU A 144 -6.94 -16.37 5.87
CA LEU A 144 -6.13 -16.35 4.68
C LEU A 144 -4.64 -16.30 5.03
N TRP A 145 -3.82 -16.97 4.23
CA TRP A 145 -2.36 -16.93 4.34
C TRP A 145 -1.73 -16.61 2.98
N LEU A 146 -0.64 -15.83 2.99
CA LEU A 146 0.11 -15.49 1.78
C LEU A 146 1.13 -16.58 1.46
N LYS A 147 0.83 -17.41 0.47
CA LYS A 147 1.66 -18.56 0.09
C LYS A 147 3.01 -18.15 -0.51
N ASN A 148 3.03 -17.11 -1.34
CA ASN A 148 4.20 -16.70 -2.12
C ASN A 148 4.83 -15.41 -1.58
N ARG A 149 5.17 -15.37 -0.28
CA ARG A 149 5.73 -14.19 0.37
C ARG A 149 6.92 -13.55 -0.36
N GLN A 150 7.72 -14.31 -1.11
CA GLN A 150 8.81 -13.79 -1.95
C GLN A 150 8.34 -12.78 -3.01
N ALA A 151 7.07 -12.84 -3.43
CA ALA A 151 6.47 -11.85 -4.33
C ALA A 151 6.51 -10.42 -3.74
N LEU A 152 6.61 -10.32 -2.41
CA LEU A 152 6.68 -9.06 -1.68
C LEU A 152 8.09 -8.45 -1.62
N TYR A 153 9.12 -9.08 -2.20
CA TYR A 153 10.47 -8.53 -2.21
C TYR A 153 10.47 -7.07 -2.72
N ASP A 154 11.17 -6.17 -2.02
CA ASP A 154 11.23 -4.72 -2.27
C ASP A 154 9.89 -3.96 -2.22
N VAL A 155 8.80 -4.54 -1.71
CA VAL A 155 7.58 -3.77 -1.47
C VAL A 155 7.71 -2.95 -0.20
N GLU A 156 7.55 -1.63 -0.30
CA GLU A 156 7.87 -0.72 0.81
C GLU A 156 6.79 -0.65 1.90
N ASN A 157 5.52 -0.83 1.53
CA ASN A 157 4.40 -0.59 2.44
C ASN A 157 4.01 -1.81 3.29
N LEU A 158 4.78 -2.90 3.26
CA LEU A 158 4.44 -4.16 3.95
C LEU A 158 4.46 -4.08 5.47
N VAL A 159 5.05 -3.03 6.04
CA VAL A 159 5.04 -2.77 7.49
C VAL A 159 3.62 -2.70 8.09
N ILE A 160 2.59 -2.52 7.25
CA ILE A 160 1.20 -2.52 7.67
C ILE A 160 0.49 -3.86 7.50
N ALA A 161 1.11 -4.82 6.80
CA ALA A 161 0.57 -6.15 6.53
C ALA A 161 0.69 -7.03 7.79
N PRO A 162 -0.31 -7.84 8.13
CA PRO A 162 -0.29 -8.67 9.34
C PRO A 162 0.86 -9.67 9.32
N GLY A 163 1.65 -9.73 10.40
CA GLY A 163 2.71 -10.73 10.55
C GLY A 163 3.92 -10.61 9.62
N TYR A 164 3.95 -9.59 8.75
CA TYR A 164 5.12 -9.35 7.92
C TYR A 164 6.24 -8.71 8.74
N HIS A 165 7.33 -9.44 8.88
CA HIS A 165 8.59 -8.94 9.41
C HIS A 165 9.60 -8.98 8.26
N LYS A 166 10.36 -7.90 8.03
CA LYS A 166 11.52 -8.01 7.15
C LYS A 166 12.47 -8.96 7.82
N ASP A 167 12.81 -10.04 7.13
CA ASP A 167 13.85 -10.95 7.59
C ASP A 167 15.11 -10.09 7.74
N GLU A 168 15.66 -10.02 8.95
CA GLU A 168 16.98 -9.44 9.15
C GLU A 168 17.92 -10.28 8.26
N GLU A 169 18.54 -9.65 7.27
CA GLU A 169 19.56 -10.30 6.45
C GLU A 169 20.59 -10.93 7.42
N ALA A 170 20.58 -12.26 7.49
CA ALA A 170 21.56 -13.05 8.25
C ALA A 170 22.92 -13.04 7.54
#